data_AF-A0A2G6LX25-F1
#
_entry.id   AF-A0A2G6LX25-F1
#
_cell.length_a   1.000
_cell.length_b   1.000
_cell.length_c   1.000
_cell.angle_alpha   90.00
_cell.angle_beta   90.00
_cell.angle_gamma   90.00
#
_symmetry.space_group_name_H-M   'P 1'
#
loop_
_entity.id
_entity.type
_entity.pdbx_description
1 polymer ?
#
loop_
_entity_poly.entity_id
_entity_poly.type
_entity_poly.pdbx_seq_one_letter_code
_entity_poly.pdbx_strand_id
1 'polypeptide(L)'
;MNRKGSVLATVVIIGSLMFLLTGVVYTYFKMNANATVFRMNGLRASVAAEAGVALAVHYLSTLQTMPESMDPFLLEMEGDSAGWITFAEGEGFKVVIDPVNIAGGRLSNGAVEIRARGLAGNETRDLFVRAAPAYPSSYSLLTCDGIPQGFLTDGCVLNGPVHSNGTVTFSSSTADSTDDPFVEMVSTTSEGGFYFAGSGRSEVPHPAGSSVWVRPYSRHIQGAPWWRNTAPAVDFQRMREHFSSLISSGGGSQVVTVAAERVLIDGNTLICRESENSQDFSVDISQADVVILRNGFAPVMIKSVGIPDRQVTLLAANDLLIGGSIDGGAVSAGGLLGLVAMGDVIIAADPDETGDSDWRGMWQIETDHALLLRTSVVIPAGELRAEIPYLPDEASRITINGSLTQKSMGRLSSAGSGYQLGISWDEGLGVKHPPGFPMLGSWNIYSWLTDPPEREDSSMEDDLV
;
A
#
# COMPACT_ATOMS: atom_id res chain seq x y z
N MET A 1 -88.67 13.70 -37.69
CA MET A 1 -88.38 13.59 -36.24
C MET A 1 -87.08 12.84 -35.90
N ASN A 2 -86.37 12.17 -36.83
CA ASN A 2 -85.22 11.31 -36.48
C ASN A 2 -83.82 11.97 -36.36
N ARG A 3 -83.66 13.28 -36.62
CA ARG A 3 -82.33 13.93 -36.56
C ARG A 3 -81.85 14.31 -35.15
N LYS A 4 -82.76 14.49 -34.18
CA LYS A 4 -82.39 14.92 -32.81
C LYS A 4 -81.90 13.77 -31.93
N GLY A 5 -82.37 12.54 -32.16
CA GLY A 5 -81.94 11.35 -31.42
C GLY A 5 -80.55 10.84 -31.83
N SER A 6 -80.18 10.99 -33.11
CA SER A 6 -78.85 10.58 -33.58
C SER A 6 -77.74 11.47 -33.01
N VAL A 7 -77.97 12.80 -32.93
CA VAL A 7 -76.98 13.74 -32.38
C VAL A 7 -76.71 13.49 -30.89
N LEU A 8 -77.75 13.20 -30.10
CA LEU A 8 -77.59 12.87 -28.68
C LEU A 8 -76.81 11.57 -28.49
N ALA A 9 -77.10 10.53 -29.28
CA ALA A 9 -76.37 9.27 -29.26
C ALA A 9 -74.89 9.47 -29.63
N THR A 10 -74.58 10.30 -30.63
CA THR A 10 -73.20 10.62 -31.01
C THR A 10 -72.45 11.36 -29.90
N VAL A 11 -73.08 12.31 -29.22
CA VAL A 11 -72.47 13.04 -28.09
C VAL A 11 -72.20 12.13 -26.91
N VAL A 12 -73.13 11.22 -26.58
CA VAL A 12 -72.92 10.24 -25.49
C VAL A 12 -71.81 9.26 -25.84
N ILE A 13 -71.75 8.76 -27.08
CA ILE A 13 -70.68 7.85 -27.52
C ILE A 13 -69.32 8.56 -27.48
N ILE A 14 -69.22 9.78 -28.01
CA ILE A 14 -67.98 10.57 -27.99
C ILE A 14 -67.58 10.91 -26.55
N GLY A 15 -68.53 11.30 -25.69
CA GLY A 15 -68.29 11.59 -24.27
C GLY A 15 -67.77 10.38 -23.50
N SER A 16 -68.40 9.22 -23.69
CA SER A 16 -67.94 7.94 -23.11
C SER A 16 -66.56 7.56 -23.63
N LEU A 17 -66.30 7.74 -24.93
CA LEU A 17 -65.00 7.46 -25.53
C LEU A 17 -63.91 8.38 -24.96
N MET A 18 -64.19 9.68 -24.85
CA MET A 18 -63.27 10.67 -24.25
C MET A 18 -62.99 10.37 -22.78
N PHE A 19 -63.99 9.95 -22.00
CA PHE A 19 -63.81 9.57 -20.59
C PHE A 19 -62.89 8.35 -20.46
N LEU A 20 -63.12 7.33 -21.30
CA LEU A 20 -62.29 6.12 -21.35
C LEU A 20 -60.85 6.46 -21.78
N LEU A 21 -60.70 7.32 -22.78
CA LEU A 21 -59.39 7.79 -23.26
C LEU A 21 -58.65 8.59 -22.19
N THR A 22 -59.34 9.48 -21.48
CA THR A 22 -58.78 10.25 -20.36
C THR A 22 -58.35 9.32 -19.23
N GLY A 23 -59.14 8.29 -18.91
CA GLY A 23 -58.78 7.26 -17.93
C GLY A 23 -57.52 6.49 -18.30
N VAL A 24 -57.39 6.06 -19.56
CA VAL A 24 -56.20 5.36 -20.08
C VAL A 24 -54.98 6.28 -20.07
N VAL A 25 -55.12 7.53 -20.51
CA VAL A 25 -54.03 8.52 -20.51
C VAL A 25 -53.57 8.80 -19.07
N TYR A 26 -54.49 8.95 -18.12
CA TYR A 26 -54.16 9.13 -16.71
C TYR A 26 -53.42 7.91 -16.12
N THR A 27 -53.89 6.69 -16.40
CA THR A 27 -53.19 5.49 -15.92
C THR A 27 -51.80 5.36 -16.52
N TYR A 28 -51.66 5.64 -17.82
CA TYR A 28 -50.36 5.63 -18.49
C TYR A 28 -49.40 6.68 -17.91
N PHE A 29 -49.86 7.92 -17.68
CA PHE A 29 -49.05 8.95 -17.04
C PHE A 29 -48.67 8.58 -15.60
N LYS A 30 -49.61 8.02 -14.83
CA LYS A 30 -49.34 7.56 -13.46
C LYS A 30 -48.30 6.43 -13.43
N MET A 31 -48.39 5.47 -14.35
CA MET A 31 -47.40 4.38 -14.47
C MET A 31 -46.01 4.93 -14.86
N ASN A 32 -45.94 5.84 -15.82
CA ASN A 32 -44.66 6.47 -16.20
C ASN A 32 -44.07 7.32 -15.06
N ALA A 33 -44.89 8.08 -14.33
CA ALA A 33 -44.44 8.86 -13.19
C ALA A 33 -43.89 7.95 -12.08
N ASN A 34 -44.61 6.88 -11.73
CA ASN A 34 -44.15 5.91 -10.73
C ASN A 34 -42.86 5.20 -11.16
N ALA A 35 -42.76 4.78 -12.42
CA ALA A 35 -41.54 4.16 -12.95
C ALA A 35 -40.34 5.13 -12.93
N THR A 36 -40.58 6.42 -13.16
CA THR A 36 -39.54 7.45 -13.09
C THR A 36 -39.10 7.68 -11.65
N VAL A 37 -40.04 7.79 -10.70
CA VAL A 37 -39.75 7.94 -9.26
C VAL A 37 -38.98 6.72 -8.74
N PHE A 38 -39.41 5.50 -9.09
CA PHE A 38 -38.72 4.26 -8.74
C PHE A 38 -37.26 4.26 -9.24
N ARG A 39 -37.04 4.61 -10.52
CA ARG A 39 -35.68 4.71 -11.07
C ARG A 39 -34.83 5.78 -10.39
N MET A 40 -35.41 6.95 -10.10
CA MET A 40 -34.70 8.02 -9.40
C MET A 40 -34.34 7.62 -7.96
N ASN A 41 -35.26 6.99 -7.23
CA ASN A 41 -35.01 6.50 -5.88
C ASN A 41 -33.95 5.39 -5.89
N GLY A 42 -34.00 4.47 -6.86
CA GLY A 42 -32.94 3.46 -7.02
C GLY A 42 -31.56 4.08 -7.26
N LEU A 43 -31.45 5.10 -8.12
CA LEU A 43 -30.19 5.82 -8.34
C LEU A 43 -29.71 6.55 -7.07
N ARG A 44 -30.62 7.21 -6.36
CA ARG A 44 -30.30 7.90 -5.09
C ARG A 44 -29.83 6.93 -4.01
N ALA A 45 -30.48 5.77 -3.89
CA ALA A 45 -30.07 4.71 -2.97
C ALA A 45 -28.68 4.17 -3.34
N SER A 46 -28.36 3.98 -4.63
CA SER A 46 -27.00 3.60 -5.05
C SER A 46 -25.97 4.66 -4.67
N VAL A 47 -26.24 5.95 -4.93
CA VAL A 47 -25.34 7.05 -4.56
C VAL A 47 -25.16 7.12 -3.03
N ALA A 48 -26.21 6.88 -2.25
CA ALA A 48 -26.12 6.80 -0.79
C ALA A 48 -25.23 5.63 -0.33
N ALA A 49 -25.34 4.46 -0.97
CA ALA A 49 -24.46 3.32 -0.69
C ALA A 49 -22.99 3.63 -1.04
N GLU A 50 -22.73 4.29 -2.16
CA GLU A 50 -21.38 4.75 -2.55
C GLU A 50 -20.80 5.74 -1.55
N ALA A 51 -21.62 6.69 -1.07
CA ALA A 51 -21.21 7.61 -0.01
C ALA A 51 -20.84 6.87 1.28
N GLY A 52 -21.60 5.81 1.62
CA GLY A 52 -21.28 4.93 2.74
C GLY A 52 -19.94 4.22 2.58
N VAL A 53 -19.65 3.64 1.41
CA VAL A 53 -18.34 3.04 1.13
C VAL A 53 -17.23 4.08 1.23
N ALA A 54 -17.40 5.25 0.62
CA ALA A 54 -16.40 6.31 0.64
C ALA A 54 -16.08 6.75 2.08
N LEU A 55 -17.11 6.88 2.92
CA LEU A 55 -16.95 7.18 4.34
C LEU A 55 -16.24 6.05 5.10
N ALA A 56 -16.57 4.79 4.82
CA ALA A 56 -15.89 3.65 5.46
C ALA A 56 -14.42 3.57 5.07
N VAL A 57 -14.08 3.76 3.79
CA VAL A 57 -12.68 3.85 3.34
C VAL A 57 -11.98 5.04 4.01
N HIS A 58 -12.66 6.17 4.15
CA HIS A 58 -12.10 7.32 4.87
C HIS A 58 -11.85 6.99 6.36
N TYR A 59 -12.82 6.42 7.07
CA TYR A 59 -12.64 5.96 8.44
C TYR A 59 -11.45 5.02 8.57
N LEU A 60 -11.40 4.00 7.71
CA LEU A 60 -10.30 3.03 7.67
C LEU A 60 -8.93 3.68 7.36
N SER A 61 -8.90 4.75 6.56
CA SER A 61 -7.66 5.51 6.29
C SER A 61 -7.12 6.27 7.52
N THR A 62 -7.99 6.58 8.49
CA THR A 62 -7.60 7.23 9.75
C THR A 62 -6.98 6.25 10.75
N LEU A 63 -7.20 4.95 10.59
CA LEU A 63 -6.61 3.91 11.45
C LEU A 63 -5.11 3.75 11.14
N GLN A 64 -4.30 3.55 12.19
CA GLN A 64 -2.86 3.30 12.06
C GLN A 64 -2.53 1.80 11.90
N THR A 65 -3.39 0.94 12.45
CA THR A 65 -3.30 -0.52 12.38
C THR A 65 -4.70 -1.08 12.18
N MET A 66 -4.78 -2.27 11.56
CA MET A 66 -6.07 -2.96 11.46
C MET A 66 -6.55 -3.38 12.86
N PRO A 67 -7.86 -3.29 13.16
CA PRO A 67 -8.42 -3.84 14.38
C PRO A 67 -8.09 -5.34 14.49
N GLU A 68 -7.73 -5.80 15.68
CA GLU A 68 -7.37 -7.21 15.93
C GLU A 68 -8.57 -8.17 15.86
N SER A 69 -9.79 -7.63 15.98
CA SER A 69 -11.01 -8.43 15.85
C SER A 69 -11.23 -8.86 14.41
N MET A 70 -11.45 -10.16 14.22
CA MET A 70 -11.89 -10.73 12.94
C MET A 70 -13.40 -10.63 12.74
N ASP A 71 -14.14 -10.12 13.73
CA ASP A 71 -15.59 -10.02 13.67
C ASP A 71 -16.01 -8.78 12.85
N PRO A 72 -17.06 -8.90 12.02
CA PRO A 72 -17.63 -7.76 11.32
C PRO A 72 -18.11 -6.70 12.31
N PHE A 73 -17.87 -5.42 12.00
CA PHE A 73 -18.31 -4.31 12.83
C PHE A 73 -19.06 -3.25 12.02
N LEU A 74 -20.01 -2.60 12.68
CA LEU A 74 -20.77 -1.49 12.13
C LEU A 74 -19.95 -0.21 12.21
N LEU A 75 -20.00 0.59 11.16
CA LEU A 75 -19.46 1.95 11.23
C LEU A 75 -20.41 2.81 12.08
N GLU A 76 -20.13 2.92 13.37
CA GLU A 76 -20.90 3.74 14.30
C GLU A 76 -20.53 5.22 14.13
N MET A 77 -21.38 5.98 13.46
CA MET A 77 -21.44 7.43 13.58
C MET A 77 -22.73 7.81 14.32
N GLU A 78 -22.88 9.06 14.76
CA GLU A 78 -24.14 9.58 15.32
C GLU A 78 -25.30 9.31 14.34
N GLY A 79 -25.98 8.19 14.54
CA GLY A 79 -27.02 7.64 13.69
C GLY A 79 -28.23 7.25 14.52
N ASP A 80 -29.25 6.73 13.86
CA ASP A 80 -30.40 6.19 14.60
C ASP A 80 -30.03 4.90 15.36
N SER A 81 -30.94 4.44 16.23
CA SER A 81 -30.75 3.19 17.00
C SER A 81 -30.63 1.93 16.13
N ALA A 82 -30.82 2.03 14.82
CA ALA A 82 -30.70 0.92 13.86
C ALA A 82 -29.39 0.97 13.05
N GLY A 83 -28.53 1.97 13.30
CA GLY A 83 -27.23 2.15 12.67
C GLY A 83 -27.28 2.79 11.29
N TRP A 84 -28.36 3.50 10.95
CA TRP A 84 -28.45 4.29 9.73
C TRP A 84 -27.89 5.70 9.93
N ILE A 85 -27.08 6.13 8.97
CA ILE A 85 -26.62 7.50 8.83
C ILE A 85 -27.54 8.16 7.79
N THR A 86 -28.33 9.12 8.23
CA THR A 86 -29.35 9.77 7.39
C THR A 86 -28.94 11.18 6.98
N PHE A 87 -29.21 11.52 5.73
CA PHE A 87 -29.08 12.86 5.18
C PHE A 87 -30.33 13.69 5.47
N ALA A 88 -30.20 15.01 5.40
CA ALA A 88 -31.29 15.96 5.67
C ALA A 88 -32.53 15.76 4.76
N GLU A 89 -32.36 15.14 3.59
CA GLU A 89 -33.43 14.89 2.61
C GLU A 89 -34.13 13.53 2.78
N GLY A 90 -33.84 12.77 3.86
CA GLY A 90 -34.46 11.47 4.15
C GLY A 90 -33.84 10.28 3.43
N GLU A 91 -32.76 10.50 2.69
CA GLU A 91 -31.86 9.47 2.18
C GLU A 91 -30.93 9.00 3.31
N GLY A 92 -30.40 7.80 3.23
CA GLY A 92 -29.45 7.33 4.25
C GLY A 92 -28.66 6.11 3.81
N PHE A 93 -27.67 5.74 4.60
CA PHE A 93 -26.89 4.54 4.36
C PHE A 93 -26.49 3.85 5.67
N LYS A 94 -26.16 2.57 5.55
CA LYS A 94 -25.63 1.72 6.63
C LYS A 94 -24.41 0.98 6.12
N VAL A 95 -23.35 0.91 6.92
CA VAL A 95 -22.09 0.26 6.52
C VAL A 95 -21.64 -0.77 7.54
N VAL A 96 -21.31 -1.95 7.06
CA VAL A 96 -20.65 -3.02 7.80
C VAL A 96 -19.27 -3.25 7.18
N ILE A 97 -18.24 -3.34 8.02
CA ILE A 97 -16.87 -3.64 7.62
C ILE A 97 -16.55 -5.04 8.14
N ASP A 98 -16.23 -5.94 7.22
CA ASP A 98 -15.92 -7.34 7.49
C ASP A 98 -14.43 -7.60 7.20
N PRO A 99 -13.59 -7.89 8.20
CA PRO A 99 -12.20 -8.28 7.98
C PRO A 99 -12.12 -9.60 7.20
N VAL A 100 -11.63 -9.55 5.95
CA VAL A 100 -11.60 -10.72 5.06
C VAL A 100 -10.22 -11.35 5.06
N ASN A 101 -10.15 -12.61 5.53
CA ASN A 101 -8.90 -13.38 5.58
C ASN A 101 -8.60 -14.18 4.29
N ILE A 102 -9.18 -13.79 3.15
CA ILE A 102 -9.07 -14.58 1.91
C ILE A 102 -7.75 -14.25 1.19
N ALA A 103 -6.82 -15.19 1.29
CA ALA A 103 -5.62 -15.29 0.48
C ALA A 103 -5.99 -15.51 -1.00
N GLY A 104 -6.07 -14.44 -1.78
CA GLY A 104 -6.40 -14.57 -3.21
C GLY A 104 -5.87 -13.48 -4.13
N GLY A 105 -5.27 -12.41 -3.61
CA GLY A 105 -4.72 -11.32 -4.41
C GLY A 105 -3.31 -10.94 -3.99
N ARG A 106 -2.52 -10.43 -4.95
CA ARG A 106 -1.14 -9.94 -4.76
C ARG A 106 -1.01 -8.76 -3.77
N LEU A 107 -2.11 -8.27 -3.19
CA LEU A 107 -2.18 -7.10 -2.29
C LEU A 107 -3.40 -7.24 -1.33
N SER A 108 -3.54 -8.38 -0.65
CA SER A 108 -4.72 -8.69 0.18
C SER A 108 -4.42 -8.72 1.69
N ASN A 109 -3.26 -8.24 2.13
CA ASN A 109 -2.96 -8.20 3.55
C ASN A 109 -3.85 -7.19 4.29
N GLY A 110 -4.48 -7.59 5.40
CA GLY A 110 -5.44 -6.75 6.12
C GLY A 110 -6.67 -6.38 5.27
N ALA A 111 -7.00 -7.21 4.28
CA ALA A 111 -8.16 -7.02 3.41
C ALA A 111 -9.47 -6.94 4.21
N VAL A 112 -10.39 -6.11 3.73
CA VAL A 112 -11.76 -6.00 4.24
C VAL A 112 -12.76 -6.06 3.10
N GLU A 113 -13.97 -6.50 3.42
CA GLU A 113 -15.16 -6.31 2.62
C GLU A 113 -16.05 -5.30 3.31
N ILE A 114 -16.27 -4.19 2.61
CA ILE A 114 -17.17 -3.11 3.00
C ILE A 114 -18.52 -3.41 2.34
N ARG A 115 -19.55 -3.62 3.17
CA ARG A 115 -20.93 -3.81 2.73
C ARG A 115 -21.71 -2.55 3.08
N ALA A 116 -22.10 -1.79 2.07
CA ALA A 116 -22.89 -0.58 2.24
C ALA A 116 -24.29 -0.76 1.66
N ARG A 117 -25.31 -0.44 2.46
CA ARG A 117 -26.71 -0.41 2.04
C ARG A 117 -27.20 1.02 2.02
N GLY A 118 -27.60 1.53 0.87
CA GLY A 118 -28.20 2.86 0.72
C GLY A 118 -29.73 2.79 0.67
N LEU A 119 -30.40 3.85 1.12
CA LEU A 119 -31.85 4.00 1.21
C LEU A 119 -32.27 5.35 0.63
N ALA A 120 -33.29 5.33 -0.23
CA ALA A 120 -33.96 6.53 -0.70
C ALA A 120 -35.46 6.26 -0.92
N GLY A 121 -36.32 6.93 -0.13
CA GLY A 121 -37.74 6.61 -0.09
C GLY A 121 -37.98 5.19 0.43
N ASN A 122 -38.55 4.32 -0.41
CA ASN A 122 -38.75 2.90 -0.10
C ASN A 122 -37.78 1.97 -0.85
N GLU A 123 -36.80 2.52 -1.57
CA GLU A 123 -35.83 1.75 -2.34
C GLU A 123 -34.53 1.58 -1.57
N THR A 124 -33.99 0.36 -1.57
CA THR A 124 -32.66 0.06 -1.02
C THR A 124 -31.71 -0.46 -2.10
N ARG A 125 -30.42 -0.18 -1.93
CA ARG A 125 -29.36 -0.68 -2.81
C ARG A 125 -28.14 -1.11 -2.02
N ASP A 126 -27.66 -2.31 -2.33
CA ASP A 126 -26.47 -2.88 -1.72
C ASP A 126 -25.26 -2.74 -2.64
N LEU A 127 -24.14 -2.38 -2.00
CA LEU A 127 -22.84 -2.22 -2.61
C LEU A 127 -21.81 -2.96 -1.78
N PHE A 128 -21.04 -3.83 -2.44
CA PHE A 128 -19.97 -4.62 -1.84
C PHE A 128 -18.64 -4.19 -2.43
N VAL A 129 -17.74 -3.72 -1.58
CA VAL A 129 -16.41 -3.27 -1.98
C VAL A 129 -15.37 -4.01 -1.19
N ARG A 130 -14.36 -4.55 -1.89
CA ARG A 130 -13.24 -5.19 -1.22
C ARG A 130 -12.00 -4.31 -1.35
N ALA A 131 -11.39 -4.01 -0.22
CA ALA A 131 -10.28 -3.08 -0.12
C ALA A 131 -9.20 -3.59 0.84
N ALA A 132 -7.95 -3.24 0.59
CA ALA A 132 -6.82 -3.60 1.45
C ALA A 132 -5.95 -2.37 1.71
N PRO A 133 -5.42 -2.20 2.93
CA PRO A 133 -4.50 -1.11 3.22
C PRO A 133 -3.15 -1.34 2.55
N ALA A 134 -2.46 -0.26 2.23
CA ALA A 134 -1.06 -0.33 1.84
C ALA A 134 -0.16 -0.24 3.08
N TYR A 135 0.93 -0.99 3.06
CA TYR A 135 2.01 -0.96 4.04
C TYR A 135 3.31 -0.53 3.36
N PRO A 136 4.33 -0.06 4.10
CA PRO A 136 5.66 0.20 3.54
C PRO A 136 6.19 -0.99 2.72
N SER A 137 5.95 -2.22 3.18
CA SER A 137 6.41 -3.44 2.51
C SER A 137 5.65 -3.79 1.23
N SER A 138 4.49 -3.19 0.99
CA SER A 138 3.70 -3.41 -0.22
C SER A 138 4.34 -2.80 -1.48
N TYR A 139 5.37 -1.95 -1.31
CA TYR A 139 6.10 -1.31 -2.39
C TYR A 139 7.48 -1.96 -2.56
N SER A 140 7.93 -2.10 -3.79
CA SER A 140 9.35 -2.39 -4.08
C SER A 140 10.22 -1.20 -3.64
N LEU A 141 9.78 0.01 -4.01
CA LEU A 141 10.42 1.27 -3.65
C LEU A 141 9.37 2.33 -3.31
N LEU A 142 9.45 2.89 -2.10
CA LEU A 142 8.61 3.98 -1.62
C LEU A 142 9.50 5.15 -1.18
N THR A 143 9.32 6.33 -1.78
CA THR A 143 10.13 7.53 -1.48
C THR A 143 9.28 8.76 -1.19
N CYS A 144 9.80 9.70 -0.40
CA CYS A 144 9.15 10.98 -0.16
C CYS A 144 9.64 12.04 -1.15
N ASP A 145 10.95 12.33 -1.19
CA ASP A 145 11.45 13.55 -1.82
C ASP A 145 11.69 13.43 -3.34
N GLY A 146 11.58 12.22 -3.90
CA GLY A 146 11.75 11.96 -5.32
C GLY A 146 12.68 10.77 -5.60
N ILE A 147 12.68 10.34 -6.86
CA ILE A 147 13.65 9.38 -7.40
C ILE A 147 14.50 10.15 -8.42
N PRO A 148 15.79 10.41 -8.11
CA PRO A 148 16.64 11.26 -8.93
C PRO A 148 17.06 10.56 -10.22
N GLN A 149 17.57 11.35 -11.16
CA GLN A 149 18.22 10.82 -12.35
C GLN A 149 19.41 9.92 -11.97
N GLY A 150 19.60 8.82 -12.69
CA GLY A 150 20.70 7.89 -12.46
C GLY A 150 20.32 6.64 -11.65
N PHE A 151 19.12 6.59 -11.06
CA PHE A 151 18.62 5.36 -10.42
C PHE A 151 17.81 4.48 -11.38
N LEU A 152 16.75 5.02 -11.99
CA LEU A 152 15.97 4.33 -13.03
C LEU A 152 16.66 4.53 -14.38
N THR A 153 17.74 3.78 -14.58
CA THR A 153 18.55 3.77 -15.81
C THR A 153 18.38 2.48 -16.60
N ASP A 154 19.05 2.41 -17.74
CA ASP A 154 19.16 1.17 -18.51
C ASP A 154 19.61 -0.01 -17.62
N GLY A 155 18.98 -1.17 -17.81
CA GLY A 155 19.18 -2.42 -17.06
C GLY A 155 18.45 -2.48 -15.71
N CYS A 156 17.82 -1.40 -15.25
CA CYS A 156 17.08 -1.38 -13.99
C CYS A 156 15.74 -2.12 -14.12
N VAL A 157 15.43 -3.03 -13.19
CA VAL A 157 14.21 -3.83 -13.20
C VAL A 157 13.57 -3.87 -11.82
N LEU A 158 12.37 -3.28 -11.69
CA LEU A 158 11.55 -3.30 -10.48
C LEU A 158 10.21 -4.02 -10.74
N ASN A 159 10.10 -5.26 -10.26
CA ASN A 159 8.93 -6.13 -10.46
C ASN A 159 7.85 -5.97 -9.36
N GLY A 160 7.79 -4.81 -8.70
CA GLY A 160 6.77 -4.53 -7.68
C GLY A 160 6.45 -3.04 -7.63
N PRO A 161 5.42 -2.62 -6.86
CA PRO A 161 4.91 -1.25 -6.90
C PRO A 161 5.94 -0.20 -6.50
N VAL A 162 6.05 0.88 -7.27
CA VAL A 162 6.91 2.03 -6.97
C VAL A 162 6.05 3.26 -6.71
N HIS A 163 6.37 4.00 -5.65
CA HIS A 163 5.72 5.28 -5.35
C HIS A 163 6.74 6.32 -4.89
N SER A 164 6.55 7.56 -5.33
CA SER A 164 7.29 8.71 -4.80
C SER A 164 6.36 9.90 -4.58
N ASN A 165 6.42 10.56 -3.44
CA ASN A 165 5.67 11.83 -3.31
C ASN A 165 6.25 12.90 -4.25
N GLY A 166 7.57 12.90 -4.44
CA GLY A 166 8.31 13.81 -5.32
C GLY A 166 8.43 13.32 -6.76
N THR A 167 9.27 14.02 -7.53
CA THR A 167 9.48 13.72 -8.96
C THR A 167 10.16 12.38 -9.15
N VAL A 168 9.64 11.57 -10.08
CA VAL A 168 10.27 10.31 -10.50
C VAL A 168 10.98 10.53 -11.83
N THR A 169 12.30 10.37 -11.84
CA THR A 169 13.11 10.53 -13.03
C THR A 169 13.49 9.19 -13.65
N PHE A 170 13.16 9.01 -14.92
CA PHE A 170 13.63 7.91 -15.75
C PHE A 170 14.70 8.40 -16.70
N SER A 171 15.71 7.57 -16.92
CA SER A 171 16.73 7.84 -17.93
C SER A 171 17.06 6.62 -18.77
N SER A 172 17.21 6.83 -20.08
CA SER A 172 17.73 5.81 -20.99
C SER A 172 18.74 6.42 -21.96
N SER A 173 19.81 5.67 -22.19
CA SER A 173 20.84 5.97 -23.20
C SER A 173 20.80 4.98 -24.38
N THR A 174 19.96 3.96 -24.30
CA THR A 174 19.89 2.87 -25.26
C THR A 174 19.00 3.24 -26.45
N ALA A 175 19.61 3.36 -27.63
CA ALA A 175 18.94 3.92 -28.82
C ALA A 175 17.78 3.07 -29.36
N ASP A 176 17.82 1.76 -29.19
CA ASP A 176 16.77 0.81 -29.59
C ASP A 176 15.85 0.43 -28.42
N SER A 177 16.00 1.12 -27.30
CA SER A 177 15.32 0.89 -26.03
C SER A 177 15.53 -0.51 -25.42
N THR A 178 16.42 -1.37 -25.92
CA THR A 178 16.48 -2.79 -25.48
C THR A 178 16.70 -2.98 -24.00
N ASP A 179 17.40 -2.03 -23.39
CA ASP A 179 17.80 -2.07 -21.99
C ASP A 179 17.06 -1.02 -21.16
N ASP A 180 16.02 -0.37 -21.69
CA ASP A 180 15.31 0.69 -20.96
C ASP A 180 14.78 0.20 -19.60
N PRO A 181 14.74 1.07 -18.57
CA PRO A 181 14.30 0.69 -17.22
C PRO A 181 12.91 0.06 -17.22
N PHE A 182 12.67 -0.92 -16.33
CA PHE A 182 11.37 -1.54 -16.07
C PHE A 182 10.84 -1.19 -14.69
N VAL A 183 9.56 -0.82 -14.64
CA VAL A 183 8.78 -0.77 -13.41
C VAL A 183 7.38 -1.33 -13.69
N GLU A 184 6.92 -2.27 -12.87
CA GLU A 184 5.59 -2.91 -13.05
C GLU A 184 4.44 -1.90 -12.88
N MET A 185 4.47 -1.13 -11.79
CA MET A 185 3.50 -0.10 -11.43
C MET A 185 4.26 1.09 -10.83
N VAL A 186 4.00 2.30 -11.30
CA VAL A 186 4.66 3.50 -10.79
C VAL A 186 3.68 4.62 -10.54
N SER A 187 3.81 5.28 -9.40
CA SER A 187 2.96 6.40 -9.04
C SER A 187 3.72 7.54 -8.37
N THR A 188 3.18 8.74 -8.54
CA THR A 188 3.65 9.97 -7.92
C THR A 188 2.48 10.92 -7.67
N THR A 189 2.71 11.96 -6.87
CA THR A 189 1.74 13.03 -6.64
C THR A 189 1.65 13.95 -7.85
N SER A 190 0.62 14.79 -7.87
CA SER A 190 0.46 15.85 -8.89
C SER A 190 1.58 16.89 -8.88
N GLU A 191 2.24 17.08 -7.73
CA GLU A 191 3.36 18.01 -7.60
C GLU A 191 4.69 17.37 -8.00
N GLY A 192 4.87 16.07 -7.71
CA GLY A 192 6.08 15.33 -8.06
C GLY A 192 6.21 15.11 -9.57
N GLY A 193 5.23 14.42 -10.16
CA GLY A 193 5.20 14.14 -11.59
C GLY A 193 6.34 13.23 -12.10
N PHE A 194 6.33 12.97 -13.41
CA PHE A 194 7.32 12.15 -14.09
C PHE A 194 8.25 13.02 -14.93
N TYR A 195 9.55 12.75 -14.83
CA TYR A 195 10.56 13.36 -15.68
C TYR A 195 11.29 12.26 -16.48
N PHE A 196 11.51 12.51 -17.77
CA PHE A 196 12.15 11.57 -18.68
C PHE A 196 13.34 12.24 -19.36
N ALA A 197 14.53 11.70 -19.17
CA ALA A 197 15.77 12.21 -19.76
C ALA A 197 16.44 11.13 -20.62
N GLY A 198 16.95 11.46 -21.81
CA GLY A 198 17.62 10.46 -22.64
C GLY A 198 17.60 10.74 -24.13
N SER A 199 18.30 9.88 -24.88
CA SER A 199 18.45 9.96 -26.33
C SER A 199 17.95 8.69 -27.01
N GLY A 200 16.64 8.46 -26.97
CA GLY A 200 15.95 7.44 -27.77
C GLY A 200 14.77 8.07 -28.50
N ARG A 201 14.68 7.91 -29.83
CA ARG A 201 13.43 8.19 -30.56
C ARG A 201 12.75 6.86 -30.77
N SER A 202 11.61 6.64 -30.11
CA SER A 202 10.77 5.45 -30.33
C SER A 202 9.53 5.83 -31.13
N GLU A 203 9.18 5.04 -32.14
CA GLU A 203 7.97 5.19 -32.96
C GLU A 203 6.73 4.51 -32.34
N VAL A 204 6.85 3.99 -31.11
CA VAL A 204 5.84 3.17 -30.41
C VAL A 204 5.14 4.01 -29.32
N PRO A 205 3.88 3.70 -28.90
CA PRO A 205 3.16 4.46 -27.88
C PRO A 205 3.97 4.60 -26.58
N HIS A 206 4.18 5.84 -26.14
CA HIS A 206 4.87 6.23 -24.92
C HIS A 206 3.92 7.12 -24.08
N PRO A 207 4.16 7.28 -22.76
CA PRO A 207 3.44 8.26 -21.96
C PRO A 207 3.47 9.63 -22.67
N ALA A 208 2.34 10.34 -22.67
CA ALA A 208 2.25 11.62 -23.35
C ALA A 208 3.36 12.58 -22.85
N GLY A 209 4.27 12.98 -23.75
CA GLY A 209 5.41 13.84 -23.44
C GLY A 209 6.74 13.14 -23.12
N SER A 210 6.81 11.80 -23.14
CA SER A 210 8.06 11.04 -22.92
C SER A 210 8.84 10.81 -24.23
N SER A 211 10.17 10.69 -24.14
CA SER A 211 11.04 10.12 -25.19
C SER A 211 11.71 8.80 -24.76
N VAL A 212 11.48 8.37 -23.51
CA VAL A 212 12.10 7.18 -22.89
C VAL A 212 11.07 6.05 -22.85
N TRP A 213 11.44 4.84 -23.27
CA TRP A 213 10.57 3.67 -23.10
C TRP A 213 10.72 3.11 -21.68
N VAL A 214 9.68 2.42 -21.20
CA VAL A 214 9.78 1.59 -19.99
C VAL A 214 9.36 0.19 -20.42
N ARG A 215 10.35 -0.70 -20.54
CA ARG A 215 10.19 -2.08 -21.02
C ARG A 215 9.91 -3.01 -19.87
N PRO A 216 9.15 -4.12 -20.03
CA PRO A 216 8.44 -4.54 -21.24
C PRO A 216 6.92 -4.36 -21.13
N TYR A 217 6.30 -3.71 -22.12
CA TYR A 217 4.84 -3.72 -22.34
C TYR A 217 4.24 -5.14 -22.32
N SER A 218 4.99 -6.15 -22.79
CA SER A 218 4.57 -7.55 -22.83
C SER A 218 4.68 -8.33 -21.52
N ARG A 219 5.40 -7.81 -20.51
CA ARG A 219 5.44 -8.38 -19.15
C ARG A 219 4.37 -7.79 -18.23
N HIS A 220 3.68 -6.73 -18.64
CA HIS A 220 2.48 -6.27 -17.94
C HIS A 220 1.33 -7.24 -18.25
N ILE A 221 1.29 -8.35 -17.51
CA ILE A 221 0.28 -9.41 -17.62
C ILE A 221 -1.14 -8.86 -17.33
N GLN A 222 -1.28 -7.61 -16.86
CA GLN A 222 -2.54 -6.95 -16.51
C GLN A 222 -2.92 -5.70 -17.35
N GLY A 223 -2.29 -5.49 -18.51
CA GLY A 223 -2.67 -4.40 -19.43
C GLY A 223 -1.63 -3.29 -19.52
N ALA A 224 -2.02 -2.10 -20.00
CA ALA A 224 -1.11 -0.95 -20.12
C ALA A 224 -0.40 -0.68 -18.77
N PRO A 225 0.87 -0.22 -18.79
CA PRO A 225 1.60 0.02 -17.56
C PRO A 225 0.81 1.00 -16.67
N TRP A 226 0.73 0.72 -15.38
CA TRP A 226 -0.05 1.54 -14.44
C TRP A 226 0.81 2.72 -13.98
N TRP A 227 0.66 3.84 -14.68
CA TRP A 227 1.29 5.12 -14.34
C TRP A 227 0.24 6.04 -13.73
N ARG A 228 0.50 6.54 -12.53
CA ARG A 228 -0.41 7.47 -11.86
C ARG A 228 0.35 8.65 -11.29
N ASN A 229 0.22 9.83 -11.90
CA ASN A 229 0.79 11.10 -11.40
C ASN A 229 -0.19 11.92 -10.55
N THR A 230 -1.27 11.30 -10.09
CA THR A 230 -2.31 11.90 -9.23
C THR A 230 -2.61 10.98 -8.05
N ALA A 231 -1.61 10.20 -7.64
CA ALA A 231 -1.73 9.40 -6.43
C ALA A 231 -1.71 10.34 -5.21
N PRO A 232 -2.47 10.03 -4.15
CA PRO A 232 -2.34 10.75 -2.89
C PRO A 232 -0.92 10.59 -2.34
N ALA A 233 -0.42 11.62 -1.67
CA ALA A 233 0.87 11.56 -1.00
C ALA A 233 0.80 10.57 0.16
N VAL A 234 1.86 9.77 0.33
CA VAL A 234 2.07 8.93 1.51
C VAL A 234 2.63 9.79 2.64
N ASP A 235 2.04 9.69 3.83
CA ASP A 235 2.46 10.48 4.99
C ASP A 235 3.64 9.82 5.73
N PHE A 236 4.86 10.20 5.35
CA PHE A 236 6.10 9.75 6.00
C PHE A 236 6.23 10.26 7.45
N GLN A 237 5.63 11.42 7.77
CA GLN A 237 5.67 11.97 9.12
C GLN A 237 4.82 11.12 10.07
N ARG A 238 3.62 10.72 9.64
CA ARG A 238 2.78 9.77 10.38
C ARG A 238 3.48 8.43 10.60
N MET A 239 4.19 7.93 9.58
CA MET A 239 4.99 6.69 9.70
C MET A 239 6.10 6.84 10.76
N ARG A 240 6.80 7.98 10.74
CA ARG A 240 7.84 8.29 11.74
C ARG A 240 7.26 8.37 13.15
N GLU A 241 6.13 9.04 13.32
CA GLU A 241 5.45 9.19 14.61
C GLU A 241 5.00 7.82 15.17
N HIS A 242 4.50 6.94 14.31
CA HIS A 242 4.16 5.56 14.69
C HIS A 242 5.36 4.80 15.25
N PHE A 243 6.48 4.75 14.53
CA PHE A 243 7.69 4.06 15.02
C PHE A 243 8.30 4.75 16.24
N SER A 244 8.25 6.08 16.32
CA SER A 244 8.67 6.83 17.52
C SER A 244 7.83 6.45 18.73
N SER A 245 6.51 6.27 18.54
CA SER A 245 5.60 5.81 19.57
C SER A 245 5.97 4.41 20.07
N LEU A 246 6.24 3.46 19.15
CA LEU A 246 6.70 2.11 19.50
C LEU A 246 8.02 2.13 20.31
N ILE A 247 8.97 2.97 19.91
CA ILE A 247 10.23 3.15 20.66
C ILE A 247 9.95 3.69 22.06
N SER A 248 9.07 4.67 22.18
CA SER A 248 8.76 5.33 23.47
C SER A 248 7.94 4.48 24.42
N SER A 249 7.03 3.65 23.90
CA SER A 249 6.13 2.82 24.70
C SER A 249 6.85 1.60 25.27
N GLY A 250 7.80 1.02 24.53
CA GLY A 250 8.86 0.12 25.02
C GLY A 250 8.43 -1.10 25.86
N GLY A 251 7.14 -1.45 25.90
CA GLY A 251 6.60 -2.30 26.98
C GLY A 251 5.37 -3.13 26.63
N GLY A 252 5.29 -3.69 25.42
CA GLY A 252 4.31 -4.71 25.05
C GLY A 252 4.81 -6.14 25.33
N SER A 253 3.90 -7.11 25.48
CA SER A 253 4.25 -8.53 25.71
C SER A 253 5.09 -9.17 24.59
N GLN A 254 5.08 -8.59 23.40
CA GLN A 254 5.83 -9.04 22.21
C GLN A 254 6.89 -8.04 21.75
N VAL A 255 7.26 -7.07 22.61
CA VAL A 255 8.31 -6.09 22.33
C VAL A 255 9.51 -6.35 23.22
N VAL A 256 10.68 -6.52 22.61
CA VAL A 256 11.96 -6.68 23.33
C VAL A 256 12.80 -5.44 23.08
N THR A 257 13.46 -4.91 24.12
CA THR A 257 14.41 -3.81 23.95
C THR A 257 15.82 -4.31 24.24
N VAL A 258 16.76 -3.98 23.36
CA VAL A 258 18.16 -4.38 23.44
C VAL A 258 19.04 -3.13 23.37
N ALA A 259 19.98 -3.03 24.32
CA ALA A 259 21.01 -2.01 24.30
C ALA A 259 22.33 -2.64 23.85
N ALA A 260 22.82 -2.30 22.66
CA ALA A 260 24.04 -2.87 22.10
C ALA A 260 24.62 -1.96 21.00
N GLU A 261 25.94 -1.99 20.81
CA GLU A 261 26.62 -1.31 19.71
C GLU A 261 26.65 -2.19 18.46
N ARG A 262 26.96 -3.49 18.60
CA ARG A 262 26.88 -4.47 17.51
C ARG A 262 25.92 -5.59 17.84
N VAL A 263 25.13 -6.01 16.85
CA VAL A 263 24.12 -7.06 16.93
C VAL A 263 24.29 -8.04 15.77
N LEU A 264 24.28 -9.33 16.09
CA LEU A 264 24.23 -10.43 15.11
C LEU A 264 22.90 -11.15 15.22
N ILE A 265 22.25 -11.32 14.07
CA ILE A 265 21.04 -12.13 13.97
C ILE A 265 21.45 -13.59 13.79
N ASP A 266 21.15 -14.44 14.77
CA ASP A 266 21.42 -15.88 14.74
C ASP A 266 20.13 -16.66 15.03
N GLY A 267 19.32 -16.84 13.98
CA GLY A 267 18.03 -17.49 14.11
C GLY A 267 17.08 -16.69 15.00
N ASN A 268 16.56 -17.34 16.04
CA ASN A 268 15.70 -16.69 17.05
C ASN A 268 16.49 -16.09 18.21
N THR A 269 17.81 -15.93 18.07
CA THR A 269 18.66 -15.28 19.09
C THR A 269 19.40 -14.10 18.47
N LEU A 270 19.46 -13.00 19.21
CA LEU A 270 20.37 -11.90 18.91
C LEU A 270 21.62 -12.04 19.77
N ILE A 271 22.79 -12.15 19.15
CA ILE A 271 24.06 -12.04 19.86
C ILE A 271 24.46 -10.57 19.85
N CYS A 272 24.70 -10.01 21.02
CA CYS A 272 24.83 -8.57 21.21
C CYS A 272 26.12 -8.24 21.97
N ARG A 273 26.71 -7.09 21.65
CA ARG A 273 27.88 -6.56 22.35
C ARG A 273 27.78 -5.03 22.47
N GLU A 274 27.99 -4.52 23.68
CA GLU A 274 27.86 -3.09 24.00
C GLU A 274 29.07 -2.24 23.63
N SER A 275 30.27 -2.83 23.58
CA SER A 275 31.52 -2.19 23.18
C SER A 275 32.57 -3.25 22.84
N GLU A 276 33.68 -2.88 22.20
CA GLU A 276 34.74 -3.82 21.79
C GLU A 276 35.25 -4.68 22.96
N ASN A 277 35.32 -4.08 24.15
CA ASN A 277 35.85 -4.71 25.36
C ASN A 277 34.77 -5.39 26.22
N SER A 278 33.49 -5.29 25.84
CA SER A 278 32.37 -5.91 26.56
C SER A 278 32.25 -7.40 26.24
N GLN A 279 31.70 -8.18 27.17
CA GLN A 279 31.34 -9.58 26.91
C GLN A 279 30.10 -9.67 26.01
N ASP A 280 30.03 -10.75 25.24
CA ASP A 280 28.83 -11.09 24.47
C ASP A 280 27.70 -11.48 25.40
N PHE A 281 26.48 -11.06 25.04
CA PHE A 281 25.26 -11.54 25.66
C PHE A 281 24.25 -11.89 24.57
N SER A 282 23.34 -12.80 24.90
CA SER A 282 22.33 -13.31 23.96
C SER A 282 20.94 -12.91 24.40
N VAL A 283 20.11 -12.51 23.45
CA VAL A 283 18.71 -12.15 23.67
C VAL A 283 17.84 -13.07 22.84
N ASP A 284 16.96 -13.83 23.50
CA ASP A 284 15.96 -14.66 22.83
C ASP A 284 14.84 -13.78 22.26
N ILE A 285 14.60 -13.91 20.96
CA ILE A 285 13.55 -13.20 20.22
C ILE A 285 12.48 -14.16 19.72
N SER A 286 12.46 -15.41 20.19
CA SER A 286 11.51 -16.44 19.78
C SER A 286 10.04 -16.10 20.03
N GLN A 287 9.74 -15.14 20.91
CA GLN A 287 8.39 -14.64 21.20
C GLN A 287 8.20 -13.15 20.84
N ALA A 288 9.23 -12.50 20.31
CA ALA A 288 9.20 -11.09 19.98
C ALA A 288 8.67 -10.87 18.56
N ASP A 289 7.78 -9.91 18.41
CA ASP A 289 7.31 -9.41 17.12
C ASP A 289 8.12 -8.17 16.73
N VAL A 290 8.49 -7.35 17.71
CA VAL A 290 9.33 -6.15 17.51
C VAL A 290 10.50 -6.16 18.49
N VAL A 291 11.70 -5.89 17.99
CA VAL A 291 12.90 -5.69 18.81
C VAL A 291 13.41 -4.27 18.62
N ILE A 292 13.47 -3.50 19.69
CA ILE A 292 13.97 -2.13 19.69
C ILE A 292 15.46 -2.16 20.00
N LEU A 293 16.28 -1.69 19.07
CA LEU A 293 17.73 -1.61 19.20
C LEU A 293 18.15 -0.19 19.62
N ARG A 294 18.99 -0.10 20.65
CA ARG A 294 19.48 1.17 21.20
C ARG A 294 20.98 1.14 21.45
N ASN A 295 21.66 2.24 21.14
CA ASN A 295 23.05 2.48 21.52
C ASN A 295 23.22 3.92 22.01
N GLY A 296 22.40 4.34 22.98
CA GLY A 296 22.31 5.76 23.36
C GLY A 296 21.90 6.63 22.17
N PHE A 297 22.76 7.57 21.78
CA PHE A 297 22.62 8.41 20.57
C PHE A 297 23.48 7.93 19.40
N ALA A 298 24.27 6.88 19.58
CA ALA A 298 25.11 6.32 18.54
C ALA A 298 24.31 5.34 17.66
N PRO A 299 24.81 5.05 16.45
CA PRO A 299 24.25 3.99 15.62
C PRO A 299 24.38 2.61 16.26
N VAL A 300 23.51 1.70 15.83
CA VAL A 300 23.64 0.26 16.09
C VAL A 300 24.09 -0.41 14.80
N MET A 301 25.12 -1.25 14.87
CA MET A 301 25.57 -2.07 13.75
C MET A 301 24.88 -3.43 13.76
N ILE A 302 24.50 -3.90 12.57
CA ILE A 302 23.84 -5.18 12.40
C ILE A 302 24.37 -5.97 11.20
N LYS A 303 24.43 -7.30 11.35
CA LYS A 303 24.52 -8.27 10.25
C LYS A 303 23.87 -9.59 10.67
N SER A 304 23.63 -10.49 9.72
CA SER A 304 23.07 -11.82 10.00
C SER A 304 24.10 -12.93 9.86
N VAL A 305 24.02 -13.92 10.74
CA VAL A 305 24.72 -15.21 10.61
C VAL A 305 23.73 -16.38 10.51
N GLY A 306 22.47 -16.18 10.91
CA GLY A 306 21.37 -17.13 10.78
C GLY A 306 20.06 -16.44 10.42
N ILE A 307 19.06 -17.24 10.02
CA ILE A 307 17.75 -16.76 9.55
C ILE A 307 16.71 -16.97 10.66
N PRO A 308 15.96 -15.93 11.09
CA PRO A 308 14.86 -16.10 12.04
C PRO A 308 13.80 -17.07 11.55
N ASP A 309 13.29 -17.93 12.44
CA ASP A 309 12.24 -18.90 12.08
C ASP A 309 10.84 -18.26 12.00
N ARG A 310 10.73 -17.02 12.47
CA ARG A 310 9.47 -16.26 12.54
C ARG A 310 9.64 -14.83 12.04
N GLN A 311 8.51 -14.18 11.81
CA GLN A 311 8.46 -12.79 11.41
C GLN A 311 8.85 -11.92 12.59
N VAL A 312 9.77 -10.99 12.37
CA VAL A 312 10.25 -10.06 13.40
C VAL A 312 10.65 -8.74 12.75
N THR A 313 10.43 -7.64 13.45
CA THR A 313 10.91 -6.32 13.02
C THR A 313 11.95 -5.82 13.99
N LEU A 314 13.14 -5.49 13.49
CA LEU A 314 14.17 -4.80 14.26
C LEU A 314 14.06 -3.31 14.00
N LEU A 315 13.88 -2.54 15.07
CA LEU A 315 13.65 -1.10 15.04
C LEU A 315 14.78 -0.38 15.77
N ALA A 316 15.69 0.23 15.02
CA ALA A 316 16.77 1.05 15.56
C ALA A 316 16.26 2.45 15.91
N ALA A 317 16.54 2.88 17.14
CA ALA A 317 16.11 4.19 17.65
C ALA A 317 16.81 5.39 16.98
N ASN A 318 17.96 5.16 16.34
CA ASN A 318 18.74 6.16 15.59
C ASN A 318 19.14 5.58 14.22
N ASP A 319 20.33 5.94 13.73
CA ASP A 319 20.96 5.34 12.56
C ASP A 319 21.24 3.85 12.77
N LEU A 320 21.15 3.09 11.68
CA LEU A 320 21.49 1.67 11.63
C LEU A 320 22.66 1.46 10.67
N LEU A 321 23.76 0.90 11.17
CA LEU A 321 24.91 0.51 10.35
C LEU A 321 24.73 -0.92 9.85
N ILE A 322 24.86 -1.13 8.54
CA ILE A 322 24.89 -2.45 7.91
C ILE A 322 26.35 -2.87 7.84
N GLY A 323 26.74 -3.82 8.70
CA GLY A 323 28.10 -4.34 8.77
C GLY A 323 28.32 -5.61 7.95
N GLY A 324 27.33 -6.05 7.19
CA GLY A 324 27.38 -7.25 6.37
C GLY A 324 26.01 -7.62 5.82
N SER A 325 25.92 -8.77 5.13
CA SER A 325 24.64 -9.25 4.59
C SER A 325 23.62 -9.53 5.70
N ILE A 326 22.34 -9.38 5.35
CA ILE A 326 21.21 -9.63 6.24
C ILE A 326 20.25 -10.60 5.55
N ASP A 327 20.11 -11.81 6.09
CA ASP A 327 19.18 -12.80 5.60
C ASP A 327 17.99 -12.96 6.56
N GLY A 328 16.88 -12.33 6.21
CA GLY A 328 15.62 -12.51 6.90
C GLY A 328 14.89 -13.79 6.51
N GLY A 329 15.28 -14.48 5.43
CA GLY A 329 14.54 -15.59 4.84
C GLY A 329 13.57 -15.17 3.73
N ALA A 330 12.89 -16.15 3.14
CA ALA A 330 11.82 -15.91 2.17
C ALA A 330 10.48 -15.67 2.87
N VAL A 331 9.64 -14.79 2.34
CA VAL A 331 8.35 -14.43 2.97
C VAL A 331 7.43 -15.64 3.15
N SER A 332 7.52 -16.63 2.26
CA SER A 332 6.76 -17.88 2.33
C SER A 332 7.25 -18.85 3.42
N ALA A 333 8.49 -18.72 3.89
CA ALA A 333 9.16 -19.68 4.78
C ALA A 333 9.14 -19.27 6.27
N GLY A 334 8.46 -18.17 6.63
CA GLY A 334 8.35 -17.71 8.03
C GLY A 334 9.40 -16.67 8.42
N GLY A 335 10.55 -16.66 7.75
CA GLY A 335 11.56 -15.62 7.86
C GLY A 335 11.16 -14.35 7.13
N LEU A 336 10.37 -13.50 7.77
CA LEU A 336 10.07 -12.14 7.29
C LEU A 336 10.67 -11.14 8.27
N LEU A 337 11.81 -10.56 7.89
CA LEU A 337 12.49 -9.54 8.66
C LEU A 337 12.07 -8.14 8.19
N GLY A 338 11.60 -7.31 9.12
CA GLY A 338 11.54 -5.86 8.96
C GLY A 338 12.77 -5.20 9.57
N LEU A 339 13.40 -4.26 8.87
CA LEU A 339 14.43 -3.39 9.42
C LEU A 339 13.94 -1.95 9.35
N VAL A 340 13.91 -1.28 10.49
CA VAL A 340 13.48 0.11 10.58
C VAL A 340 14.56 0.93 11.26
N ALA A 341 14.95 2.05 10.66
CA ALA A 341 15.89 3.00 11.26
C ALA A 341 15.20 4.37 11.36
N MET A 342 15.24 5.00 12.53
CA MET A 342 14.65 6.32 12.73
C MET A 342 15.51 7.46 12.15
N GLY A 343 16.81 7.20 11.96
CA GLY A 343 17.74 8.07 11.24
C GLY A 343 18.02 7.51 9.84
N ASP A 344 19.30 7.34 9.51
CA ASP A 344 19.77 6.75 8.25
C ASP A 344 20.00 5.23 8.37
N VAL A 345 19.96 4.53 7.24
CA VAL A 345 20.61 3.22 7.11
C VAL A 345 21.90 3.41 6.36
N ILE A 346 23.01 3.04 6.99
CA ILE A 346 24.35 3.35 6.51
C ILE A 346 25.08 2.05 6.26
N ILE A 347 25.57 1.81 5.04
CA ILE A 347 26.51 0.71 4.80
C ILE A 347 27.85 1.13 5.41
N ALA A 348 28.29 0.40 6.44
CA ALA A 348 29.51 0.70 7.16
C ALA A 348 30.72 0.54 6.23
N ALA A 349 31.70 1.43 6.33
CA ALA A 349 32.97 1.24 5.65
C ALA A 349 33.74 0.09 6.31
N ASP A 350 34.27 -0.82 5.49
CA ASP A 350 35.16 -1.86 5.98
C ASP A 350 36.47 -1.22 6.48
N PRO A 351 36.87 -1.40 7.75
CA PRO A 351 38.11 -0.84 8.26
C PRO A 351 39.35 -1.35 7.52
N ASP A 352 39.29 -2.54 6.90
CA ASP A 352 40.38 -3.06 6.08
C ASP A 352 40.60 -2.21 4.81
N GLU A 353 39.55 -1.55 4.31
CA GLU A 353 39.60 -0.62 3.16
C GLU A 353 40.04 0.80 3.59
N THR A 354 39.76 1.21 4.83
CA THR A 354 40.16 2.54 5.35
C THR A 354 41.53 2.55 6.03
N GLY A 355 42.05 1.37 6.40
CA GLY A 355 43.26 1.21 7.19
C GLY A 355 43.05 1.39 8.70
N ASP A 356 41.80 1.39 9.15
CA ASP A 356 41.42 1.46 10.56
C ASP A 356 41.39 0.05 11.21
N SER A 357 41.35 -0.01 12.53
CA SER A 357 41.23 -1.28 13.25
C SER A 357 39.77 -1.66 13.48
N ASP A 358 39.39 -2.88 13.11
CA ASP A 358 38.07 -3.43 13.42
C ASP A 358 38.04 -4.37 14.63
N TRP A 359 36.84 -4.63 15.14
CA TRP A 359 36.58 -5.64 16.15
C TRP A 359 36.86 -7.03 15.57
N ARG A 360 37.45 -7.91 16.36
CA ARG A 360 37.91 -9.22 15.89
C ARG A 360 36.81 -10.27 15.82
N GLY A 361 37.01 -11.25 14.93
CA GLY A 361 36.19 -12.46 14.84
C GLY A 361 34.85 -12.19 14.19
N MET A 362 33.77 -12.78 14.73
CA MET A 362 32.43 -12.66 14.15
C MET A 362 31.87 -11.23 14.10
N TRP A 363 32.51 -10.28 14.78
CA TRP A 363 32.07 -8.89 14.81
C TRP A 363 32.58 -8.06 13.64
N GLN A 364 33.53 -8.57 12.85
CA GLN A 364 34.12 -7.83 11.73
C GLN A 364 33.06 -7.28 10.77
N ILE A 365 33.31 -6.10 10.23
CA ILE A 365 32.57 -5.50 9.14
C ILE A 365 32.98 -6.26 7.87
N GLU A 366 31.99 -6.62 7.09
CA GLU A 366 32.11 -7.47 5.90
C GLU A 366 31.38 -6.76 4.76
N THR A 367 31.91 -5.62 4.33
CA THR A 367 31.26 -4.74 3.34
C THR A 367 32.12 -4.47 2.10
N ASP A 368 33.34 -5.01 2.04
CA ASP A 368 34.24 -4.98 0.87
C ASP A 368 33.70 -5.71 -0.39
N HIS A 369 32.54 -6.35 -0.31
CA HIS A 369 31.94 -7.16 -1.37
C HIS A 369 30.44 -6.91 -1.58
N ALA A 370 29.83 -7.67 -2.50
CA ALA A 370 28.40 -7.57 -2.79
C ALA A 370 27.54 -7.97 -1.58
N LEU A 371 26.59 -7.11 -1.21
CA LEU A 371 25.71 -7.30 -0.06
C LEU A 371 24.32 -7.77 -0.49
N LEU A 372 23.75 -8.68 0.29
CA LEU A 372 22.36 -9.11 0.15
C LEU A 372 21.58 -8.79 1.42
N LEU A 373 20.51 -8.02 1.27
CA LEU A 373 19.54 -7.72 2.33
C LEU A 373 18.19 -8.36 1.97
N ARG A 374 17.90 -9.54 2.50
CA ARG A 374 16.57 -10.19 2.40
C ARG A 374 15.67 -9.71 3.52
N THR A 375 15.12 -8.51 3.36
CA THR A 375 14.34 -7.83 4.39
C THR A 375 13.56 -6.66 3.79
N SER A 376 12.53 -6.21 4.51
CA SER A 376 11.85 -4.95 4.24
C SER A 376 12.50 -3.82 5.04
N VAL A 377 13.15 -2.88 4.37
CA VAL A 377 13.87 -1.75 4.97
C VAL A 377 12.99 -0.50 4.96
N VAL A 378 12.84 0.16 6.11
CA VAL A 378 12.03 1.37 6.29
C VAL A 378 12.82 2.47 7.00
N ILE A 379 12.93 3.62 6.36
CA ILE A 379 13.74 4.77 6.76
C ILE A 379 12.87 6.03 6.65
N PRO A 380 11.91 6.26 7.58
CA PRO A 380 10.86 7.25 7.39
C PRO A 380 11.35 8.71 7.38
N ALA A 381 12.55 8.98 7.89
CA ALA A 381 13.08 10.34 8.01
C ALA A 381 14.44 10.56 7.32
N GLY A 382 15.16 9.48 7.01
CA GLY A 382 16.52 9.51 6.45
C GLY A 382 16.63 8.77 5.13
N GLU A 383 17.82 8.28 4.85
CA GLU A 383 18.16 7.63 3.59
C GLU A 383 19.02 6.38 3.76
N LEU A 384 19.00 5.52 2.74
CA LEU A 384 19.98 4.46 2.57
C LEU A 384 21.21 5.03 1.85
N ARG A 385 22.37 5.05 2.53
CA ARG A 385 23.62 5.57 1.98
C ARG A 385 24.82 4.72 2.36
N ALA A 386 25.92 4.90 1.64
CA ALA A 386 27.21 4.38 2.07
C ALA A 386 27.86 5.36 3.05
N GLU A 387 28.57 4.86 4.05
CA GLU A 387 29.41 5.70 4.90
C GLU A 387 30.47 6.43 4.07
N ILE A 388 31.11 5.69 3.17
CA ILE A 388 32.10 6.19 2.22
C ILE A 388 31.67 5.80 0.79
N PRO A 389 31.10 6.72 -0.01
CA PRO A 389 30.52 6.38 -1.31
C PRO A 389 31.48 5.92 -2.39
N TYR A 390 32.79 6.03 -2.17
CA TYR A 390 33.80 5.50 -3.10
C TYR A 390 34.36 4.15 -2.68
N LEU A 391 33.84 3.55 -1.61
CA LEU A 391 34.16 2.20 -1.16
C LEU A 391 32.94 1.28 -1.32
N PRO A 392 33.14 0.01 -1.71
CA PRO A 392 34.43 -0.62 -2.05
C PRO A 392 35.05 -0.04 -3.33
N ASP A 393 36.38 -0.15 -3.44
CA ASP A 393 37.16 0.36 -4.58
C ASP A 393 36.69 -0.26 -5.90
N GLU A 394 36.40 -1.56 -5.89
CA GLU A 394 35.72 -2.25 -6.99
C GLU A 394 34.20 -2.13 -6.82
N ALA A 395 33.53 -1.59 -7.84
CA ALA A 395 32.08 -1.41 -7.84
C ALA A 395 31.36 -2.72 -7.49
N SER A 396 30.63 -2.70 -6.38
CA SER A 396 29.89 -3.84 -5.85
C SER A 396 28.39 -3.61 -5.96
N ARG A 397 27.59 -4.66 -5.76
CA ARG A 397 26.13 -4.56 -5.75
C ARG A 397 25.60 -4.75 -4.34
N ILE A 398 24.69 -3.88 -3.93
CA ILE A 398 23.79 -4.15 -2.80
C ILE A 398 22.42 -4.53 -3.36
N THR A 399 21.93 -5.71 -2.99
CA THR A 399 20.62 -6.20 -3.43
C THR A 399 19.67 -6.26 -2.24
N ILE A 400 18.55 -5.54 -2.33
CA ILE A 400 17.45 -5.66 -1.37
C ILE A 400 16.42 -6.62 -1.95
N ASN A 401 16.35 -7.82 -1.39
CA ASN A 401 15.30 -8.79 -1.66
C ASN A 401 14.15 -8.55 -0.69
N GLY A 402 13.26 -7.62 -1.04
CA GLY A 402 12.18 -7.18 -0.17
C GLY A 402 11.65 -5.82 -0.60
N SER A 403 11.47 -4.92 0.36
CA SER A 403 11.00 -3.55 0.12
C SER A 403 12.01 -2.52 0.60
N LEU A 404 12.05 -1.36 -0.06
CA LEU A 404 12.81 -0.20 0.41
C LEU A 404 11.88 1.00 0.51
N THR A 405 11.66 1.48 1.74
CA THR A 405 10.99 2.74 2.03
C THR A 405 12.00 3.71 2.61
N GLN A 406 12.17 4.89 2.01
CA GLN A 406 13.11 5.90 2.49
C GLN A 406 12.62 7.31 2.19
N LYS A 407 13.02 8.32 2.97
CA LYS A 407 12.57 9.69 2.72
C LYS A 407 13.21 10.25 1.44
N SER A 408 14.53 10.25 1.39
CA SER A 408 15.36 10.64 0.25
C SER A 408 16.16 9.45 -0.28
N MET A 409 16.54 9.50 -1.55
CA MET A 409 17.49 8.54 -2.13
C MET A 409 18.91 8.96 -1.74
N GLY A 410 19.55 8.17 -0.89
CA GLY A 410 20.92 8.45 -0.42
C GLY A 410 22.00 8.08 -1.43
N ARG A 411 23.22 8.52 -1.13
CA ARG A 411 24.39 8.28 -1.98
C ARG A 411 25.08 6.97 -1.61
N LEU A 412 25.03 6.00 -2.52
CA LEU A 412 25.64 4.68 -2.35
C LEU A 412 26.95 4.48 -3.12
N SER A 413 27.19 5.32 -4.14
CA SER A 413 28.33 5.18 -5.03
C SER A 413 28.91 6.52 -5.48
N SER A 414 30.10 6.44 -6.05
CA SER A 414 30.79 7.50 -6.77
C SER A 414 31.22 6.96 -8.15
N ALA A 415 31.73 7.81 -9.04
CA ALA A 415 31.99 7.40 -10.42
C ALA A 415 32.99 6.22 -10.50
N GLY A 416 32.48 5.01 -10.74
CA GLY A 416 33.28 3.79 -10.89
C GLY A 416 33.53 3.00 -9.59
N SER A 417 33.03 3.45 -8.44
CA SER A 417 33.25 2.78 -7.15
C SER A 417 32.04 2.89 -6.21
N GLY A 418 32.02 2.08 -5.15
CA GLY A 418 30.90 1.96 -4.23
C GLY A 418 29.81 1.00 -4.70
N TYR A 419 28.59 1.17 -4.19
CA TYR A 419 27.51 0.22 -4.41
C TYR A 419 26.50 0.67 -5.49
N GLN A 420 26.15 -0.27 -6.36
CA GLN A 420 24.95 -0.20 -7.18
C GLN A 420 23.78 -0.85 -6.43
N LEU A 421 22.71 -0.09 -6.21
CA LEU A 421 21.49 -0.60 -5.57
C LEU A 421 20.64 -1.39 -6.58
N GLY A 422 20.36 -2.65 -6.25
CA GLY A 422 19.32 -3.46 -6.87
C GLY A 422 18.20 -3.75 -5.89
N ILE A 423 16.95 -3.73 -6.35
CA ILE A 423 15.78 -4.08 -5.54
C ILE A 423 15.02 -5.20 -6.26
N SER A 424 14.83 -6.32 -5.57
CA SER A 424 14.01 -7.44 -6.02
C SER A 424 12.87 -7.63 -5.04
N TRP A 425 11.66 -7.22 -5.43
CA TRP A 425 10.49 -7.33 -4.57
C TRP A 425 9.98 -8.77 -4.47
N ASP A 426 9.75 -9.24 -3.24
CA ASP A 426 9.12 -10.54 -2.98
C ASP A 426 7.60 -10.36 -2.98
N GLU A 427 6.90 -11.04 -3.89
CA GLU A 427 5.44 -10.95 -4.03
C GLU A 427 4.68 -11.36 -2.76
N GLY A 428 5.29 -12.17 -1.91
CA GLY A 428 4.74 -12.50 -0.60
C GLY A 428 4.51 -11.27 0.28
N LEU A 429 5.24 -10.17 0.06
CA LEU A 429 5.09 -8.92 0.81
C LEU A 429 3.76 -8.20 0.54
N GLY A 430 3.09 -8.54 -0.56
CA GLY A 430 1.74 -8.07 -0.83
C GLY A 430 0.66 -8.78 0.01
N VAL A 431 0.99 -9.93 0.59
CA VAL A 431 0.06 -10.74 1.41
C VAL A 431 0.46 -10.75 2.88
N LYS A 432 1.75 -10.57 3.20
CA LYS A 432 2.28 -10.51 4.56
C LYS A 432 3.19 -9.29 4.70
N HIS A 433 3.11 -8.57 5.80
CA HIS A 433 4.00 -7.45 6.11
C HIS A 433 4.75 -7.76 7.40
N PRO A 434 5.97 -7.22 7.60
CA PRO A 434 6.66 -7.37 8.87
C PRO A 434 5.80 -6.84 10.04
N PRO A 435 5.83 -7.50 11.20
CA PRO A 435 5.08 -7.06 12.37
C PRO A 435 5.43 -5.61 12.78
N GLY A 436 4.45 -4.89 13.32
CA GLY A 436 4.64 -3.50 13.78
C GLY A 436 4.67 -2.43 12.67
N PHE A 437 4.63 -2.81 11.38
CA PHE A 437 4.55 -1.84 10.28
C PHE A 437 3.18 -1.14 10.28
N PRO A 438 3.12 0.20 10.13
CA PRO A 438 1.86 0.94 10.11
C PRO A 438 1.17 0.83 8.76
N MET A 439 -0.15 0.96 8.77
CA MET A 439 -0.91 1.27 7.58
C MET A 439 -0.58 2.69 7.10
N LEU A 440 -0.44 2.86 5.79
CA LEU A 440 -0.10 4.15 5.19
C LEU A 440 -1.30 5.10 5.00
N GLY A 441 -2.50 4.69 5.43
CA GLY A 441 -3.75 5.41 5.18
C GLY A 441 -4.24 5.35 3.73
N SER A 442 -3.44 4.85 2.78
CA SER A 442 -3.90 4.54 1.43
C SER A 442 -4.52 3.15 1.37
N TRP A 443 -5.66 3.06 0.69
CA TRP A 443 -6.42 1.81 0.53
C TRP A 443 -6.58 1.48 -0.96
N ASN A 444 -6.28 0.22 -1.31
CA ASN A 444 -6.42 -0.31 -2.65
C ASN A 444 -7.74 -1.06 -2.78
N ILE A 445 -8.62 -0.61 -3.67
CA ILE A 445 -9.89 -1.28 -3.98
C ILE A 445 -9.64 -2.29 -5.10
N TYR A 446 -9.98 -3.56 -4.88
CA TYR A 446 -9.77 -4.65 -5.84
C TYR A 446 -11.06 -5.30 -6.34
N SER A 447 -12.20 -5.02 -5.71
CA SER A 447 -13.50 -5.47 -6.18
C SER A 447 -14.57 -4.42 -5.86
N TRP A 448 -15.48 -4.20 -6.81
CA TRP A 448 -16.62 -3.32 -6.68
C TRP A 448 -17.84 -4.00 -7.31
N LEU A 449 -18.76 -4.48 -6.48
CA LEU A 449 -19.93 -5.22 -6.90
C LEU A 449 -21.18 -4.49 -6.42
N THR A 450 -21.96 -3.97 -7.36
CA THR A 450 -23.32 -3.48 -7.11
C THR A 450 -24.27 -4.65 -7.25
N ASP A 451 -25.10 -4.90 -6.25
CA ASP A 451 -26.15 -5.91 -6.38
C ASP A 451 -27.12 -5.47 -7.50
N PRO A 452 -27.47 -6.34 -8.48
CA PRO A 452 -28.57 -6.04 -9.38
C PRO A 452 -29.84 -5.68 -8.59
N PRO A 453 -30.77 -4.88 -9.16
CA PRO A 453 -32.06 -4.65 -8.52
C PRO A 453 -32.67 -5.98 -8.12
N GLU A 454 -33.01 -6.15 -6.84
CA GLU A 454 -33.84 -7.27 -6.40
C GLU A 454 -35.06 -7.32 -7.33
N ARG A 455 -35.22 -8.46 -8.00
CA ARG A 455 -36.49 -8.81 -8.62
C ARG A 455 -37.50 -8.92 -7.48
N GLU A 456 -38.70 -8.37 -7.65
CA GLU A 456 -39.79 -8.25 -6.64
C GLU A 456 -40.23 -9.54 -5.88
N ASP A 457 -39.50 -10.66 -5.95
CA ASP A 457 -39.94 -11.97 -5.45
C ASP A 457 -39.04 -12.63 -4.37
N SER A 458 -38.01 -11.96 -3.81
CA SER A 458 -37.22 -12.56 -2.73
C SER A 458 -37.24 -11.72 -1.45
N SER A 459 -38.10 -12.09 -0.51
CA SER A 459 -38.06 -11.60 0.87
C SER A 459 -36.79 -12.11 1.58
N MET A 460 -35.84 -11.21 1.84
CA MET A 460 -34.68 -11.42 2.73
C MET A 460 -35.13 -11.53 4.21
N GLU A 461 -35.90 -12.55 4.57
CA GLU A 461 -36.09 -12.94 5.98
C GLU A 461 -35.20 -14.11 6.42
N ASP A 462 -34.46 -14.75 5.51
CA ASP A 462 -33.74 -16.00 5.83
C ASP A 462 -32.21 -15.89 6.05
N ASP A 463 -31.56 -14.75 5.79
CA ASP A 463 -30.08 -14.67 5.80
C ASP A 463 -29.46 -13.72 6.87
N LEU A 464 -30.19 -13.42 7.95
CA LEU A 464 -29.65 -12.66 9.10
C LEU A 464 -29.86 -13.38 10.45
N VAL A 465 -29.36 -14.62 10.54
CA VAL A 465 -29.11 -15.32 11.82
C VAL A 465 -27.64 -15.67 11.94
#